data_AF-X0XLC8-F1
#
_entry.id   AF-X0XLC8-F1
#
_cell.length_a   1.000
_cell.length_b   1.000
_cell.length_c   1.000
_cell.angle_alpha   90.00
_cell.angle_beta   90.00
_cell.angle_gamma   90.00
#
_symmetry.space_group_name_H-M   'P 1'
#
loop_
_entity.id
_entity.type
_entity.pdbx_description
1 polymer ?
#
loop_
_entity_poly.entity_id
_entity_poly.type
_entity_poly.pdbx_seq_one_letter_code
_entity_poly.pdbx_strand_id
1 'polypeptide(L)'
;GPGTNVGQLGGGPFTGPQAVLTPPDLDMDGKFIWCNDGGTGLWVESLGITGPTGATGNTGPKGETGADGNLSAKCFEYCYTGATSSPADPGVGFFYLNDPIPAGATAIYIDNVDKDGVDISEFIATIEQNQHSQIPGHLKLTNKHNQDEYIFYAILSGITGMTGPSFFYSIPLSFLSGTSGLTFASGEEILVCFARTGDKGEKGNTGPKGCTGLTGNTGLTGNTGLTGNTG
;
A
#
# COMPACT_ATOMS: atom_id res chain seq x y z
N GLY A 1 13.69 -58.63 49.28
CA GLY A 1 13.12 -57.34 48.86
C GLY A 1 12.06 -57.64 47.81
N PRO A 2 10.83 -57.12 47.99
CA PRO A 2 9.57 -57.71 47.56
C PRO A 2 9.31 -57.47 46.06
N GLY A 3 8.44 -58.18 45.35
CA GLY A 3 7.30 -58.97 45.76
C GLY A 3 5.99 -58.22 45.48
N THR A 4 5.16 -58.84 44.63
CA THR A 4 3.68 -58.80 44.61
C THR A 4 2.92 -57.96 43.56
N ASN A 5 1.98 -58.71 42.94
CA ASN A 5 0.61 -58.38 42.57
C ASN A 5 0.31 -57.67 41.23
N VAL A 6 0.06 -58.54 40.25
CA VAL A 6 -1.04 -58.43 39.29
C VAL A 6 -2.31 -57.98 40.02
N GLY A 7 -2.67 -56.70 39.85
CA GLY A 7 -3.95 -56.15 40.27
C GLY A 7 -5.01 -56.47 39.23
N GLN A 8 -5.71 -57.58 39.43
CA GLN A 8 -6.97 -57.90 38.77
C GLN A 8 -7.98 -56.79 39.13
N LEU A 9 -8.26 -55.87 38.19
CA LEU A 9 -9.42 -55.01 38.33
C LEU A 9 -10.65 -55.87 38.04
N GLY A 10 -11.38 -56.17 39.11
CA GLY A 10 -12.46 -57.14 39.16
C GLY A 10 -13.56 -56.85 38.15
N GLY A 11 -13.98 -57.92 37.47
CA GLY A 11 -15.26 -57.97 36.79
C GLY A 11 -16.38 -57.91 37.81
N GLY A 12 -17.02 -56.75 37.93
CA GLY A 12 -18.36 -56.60 38.47
C GLY A 12 -19.20 -55.89 37.42
N PRO A 13 -20.43 -56.34 37.10
CA PRO A 13 -21.28 -55.62 36.18
C PRO A 13 -21.68 -54.28 36.83
N PHE A 14 -21.35 -53.16 36.19
CA PHE A 14 -21.98 -51.89 36.51
C PHE A 14 -23.46 -52.00 36.10
N THR A 15 -24.32 -52.33 37.06
CA THR A 15 -25.76 -52.22 36.94
C THR A 15 -26.16 -50.78 37.29
N GLY A 16 -26.32 -49.93 36.27
CA GLY A 16 -26.80 -48.56 36.41
C GLY A 16 -27.27 -48.01 35.05
N PRO A 17 -28.31 -47.16 35.01
CA PRO A 17 -29.07 -46.88 33.81
C PRO A 17 -28.27 -46.04 32.79
N GLN A 18 -28.22 -46.56 31.56
CA GLN A 18 -27.96 -45.88 30.27
C GLN A 18 -27.25 -44.51 30.36
N ALA A 19 -25.91 -44.52 30.26
CA ALA A 19 -25.18 -43.32 29.89
C ALA A 19 -25.40 -43.05 28.40
N VAL A 20 -25.93 -41.87 28.12
CA VAL A 20 -26.19 -41.31 26.79
C VAL A 20 -24.90 -41.35 25.96
N LEU A 21 -24.94 -42.01 24.80
CA LEU A 21 -23.81 -42.07 23.88
C LEU A 21 -23.66 -40.74 23.13
N THR A 22 -22.77 -39.87 23.60
CA THR A 22 -22.17 -38.80 22.78
C THR A 22 -20.91 -39.32 22.08
N PRO A 23 -20.59 -38.85 20.86
CA PRO A 23 -19.53 -39.44 20.03
C PRO A 23 -18.12 -39.07 20.54
N PRO A 24 -17.10 -39.84 20.10
CA PRO A 24 -16.52 -40.99 20.80
C PRO A 24 -15.69 -40.58 22.03
N ASP A 25 -15.72 -41.37 23.10
CA ASP A 25 -14.85 -41.15 24.27
C ASP A 25 -13.37 -41.23 23.88
N LEU A 26 -12.75 -40.06 23.76
CA LEU A 26 -11.30 -39.86 23.71
C LEU A 26 -10.75 -39.96 25.15
N ASP A 27 -9.56 -40.55 25.31
CA ASP A 27 -8.76 -40.36 26.53
C ASP A 27 -8.41 -38.87 26.71
N MET A 28 -8.07 -38.44 27.93
CA MET A 28 -7.72 -37.07 28.34
C MET A 28 -6.61 -36.43 27.48
N ASP A 29 -5.83 -37.23 26.75
CA ASP A 29 -4.76 -36.78 25.85
C ASP A 29 -5.08 -36.96 24.34
N GLY A 30 -6.29 -37.42 23.99
CA GLY A 30 -6.78 -37.53 22.59
C GLY A 30 -6.10 -38.59 21.71
N LYS A 31 -5.27 -39.46 22.29
CA LYS A 31 -4.36 -40.38 21.57
C LYS A 31 -4.88 -41.79 21.32
N PHE A 32 -6.01 -42.19 21.91
CA PHE A 32 -6.53 -43.55 21.76
C PHE A 32 -8.05 -43.53 21.55
N ILE A 33 -8.53 -44.44 20.70
CA ILE A 33 -9.96 -44.69 20.48
C ILE A 33 -10.26 -46.10 20.96
N TRP A 34 -11.34 -46.26 21.73
CA TRP A 34 -11.82 -47.57 22.18
C TRP A 34 -12.65 -48.24 21.07
N CYS A 35 -12.22 -49.44 20.64
CA CYS A 35 -12.97 -50.27 19.71
C CYS A 35 -13.48 -51.52 20.41
N ASN A 36 -14.77 -51.84 20.26
CA ASN A 36 -15.41 -53.01 20.86
C ASN A 36 -15.69 -54.07 19.78
N ASP A 37 -15.00 -55.21 19.83
CA ASP A 37 -15.03 -56.27 18.81
C ASP A 37 -15.95 -57.46 19.16
N GLY A 38 -16.81 -57.29 20.18
CA GLY A 38 -17.79 -58.31 20.59
C GLY A 38 -17.26 -59.32 21.59
N GLY A 39 -16.04 -59.17 22.12
CA GLY A 39 -15.55 -60.01 23.22
C GLY A 39 -14.63 -59.31 24.20
N THR A 40 -13.73 -58.44 23.73
CA THR A 40 -12.79 -57.69 24.60
C THR A 40 -12.41 -56.38 23.93
N GLY A 41 -12.74 -55.24 24.54
CA GLY A 41 -12.35 -53.95 23.96
C GLY A 41 -10.83 -53.73 24.02
N LEU A 42 -10.31 -53.07 22.98
CA LEU A 42 -8.88 -52.76 22.81
C LEU A 42 -8.71 -51.25 22.60
N TRP A 43 -7.69 -50.68 23.23
CA TRP A 43 -7.24 -49.31 22.98
C TRP A 43 -6.30 -49.30 21.78
N VAL A 44 -6.61 -48.50 20.76
CA VAL A 44 -5.80 -48.39 19.53
C VAL A 44 -5.27 -46.96 19.40
N GLU A 45 -3.96 -46.80 19.13
CA GLU A 45 -3.32 -45.47 18.97
C GLU A 45 -3.91 -44.71 17.77
N SER A 46 -4.52 -43.54 18.03
CA SER A 46 -5.11 -42.65 17.04
C SER A 46 -4.07 -41.74 16.38
N LEU A 47 -2.94 -42.29 15.92
CA LEU A 47 -1.93 -41.52 15.18
C LEU A 47 -2.40 -41.16 13.76
N GLY A 48 -3.50 -40.41 13.66
CA GLY A 48 -3.83 -39.56 12.53
C GLY A 48 -3.40 -38.13 12.87
N ILE A 49 -2.11 -37.85 12.78
CA ILE A 49 -1.65 -36.45 12.83
C ILE A 49 -2.32 -35.70 11.68
N THR A 50 -3.07 -34.64 11.99
CA THR A 50 -3.48 -33.68 10.96
C THR A 50 -2.21 -33.23 10.24
N GLY A 51 -2.14 -33.47 8.92
CA GLY A 51 -0.97 -33.11 8.13
C GLY A 51 -0.65 -31.62 8.30
N PRO A 52 0.63 -31.21 8.20
CA PRO A 52 1.01 -29.83 8.35
C PRO A 52 0.22 -28.95 7.37
N THR A 53 -0.23 -27.78 7.83
CA THR A 53 -0.82 -26.76 6.95
C THR A 53 0.10 -26.54 5.75
N GLY A 54 -0.45 -26.69 4.55
CA GLY A 54 0.30 -26.54 3.30
C GLY A 54 1.01 -25.18 3.22
N ALA A 55 2.14 -25.14 2.53
CA ALA A 55 2.93 -23.91 2.39
C ALA A 55 2.09 -22.75 1.84
N THR A 56 2.26 -21.55 2.41
CA THR A 56 1.68 -20.32 1.87
C THR A 56 2.11 -20.14 0.42
N GLY A 57 1.14 -19.91 -0.47
CA GLY A 57 1.42 -19.69 -1.90
C GLY A 57 2.32 -18.49 -2.15
N ASN A 58 3.03 -18.50 -3.29
CA ASN A 58 3.93 -17.41 -3.68
C ASN A 58 3.17 -16.07 -3.80
N THR A 59 3.83 -14.99 -3.38
CA THR A 59 3.36 -13.62 -3.65
C THR A 59 3.16 -13.44 -5.16
N GLY A 60 2.02 -12.86 -5.56
CA GLY A 60 1.73 -12.57 -6.96
C GLY A 60 2.77 -11.64 -7.60
N PRO A 61 2.84 -11.57 -8.95
CA PRO A 61 3.76 -10.67 -9.63
C PRO A 61 3.50 -9.22 -9.20
N LYS A 62 4.58 -8.43 -9.10
CA LYS A 62 4.48 -6.98 -8.96
C LYS A 62 3.61 -6.46 -10.12
N GLY A 63 2.66 -5.57 -9.82
CA GLY A 63 1.84 -4.93 -10.85
C GLY A 63 2.70 -4.25 -11.92
N GLU A 64 2.14 -4.08 -13.11
CA GLU A 64 2.81 -3.36 -14.19
C GLU A 64 3.21 -1.97 -13.67
N THR A 65 4.45 -1.57 -13.96
CA THR A 65 4.84 -0.17 -13.76
C THR A 65 3.87 0.68 -14.57
N GLY A 66 3.29 1.72 -13.97
CA GLY A 66 2.41 2.65 -14.69
C GLY A 66 3.12 3.18 -15.94
N ALA A 67 2.36 3.52 -16.98
CA ALA A 67 2.93 4.11 -18.18
C ALA A 67 3.88 5.26 -17.78
N ASP A 68 5.08 5.26 -18.34
CA ASP A 68 6.00 6.38 -18.16
C ASP A 68 5.24 7.66 -18.55
N GLY A 69 5.06 8.55 -17.57
CA GLY A 69 4.36 9.80 -17.80
C GLY A 69 5.07 10.57 -18.89
N ASN A 70 4.37 10.87 -19.98
CA ASN A 70 4.88 11.77 -21.00
C ASN A 70 5.29 13.09 -20.29
N LEU A 71 6.59 13.36 -20.21
CA LEU A 71 7.14 14.58 -19.59
C LEU A 71 6.70 15.78 -20.44
N SER A 72 5.50 16.28 -20.14
CA SER A 72 5.02 17.55 -20.65
C SER A 72 5.58 18.64 -19.75
N ALA A 73 6.84 19.00 -19.98
CA ALA A 73 7.39 20.23 -19.42
C ALA A 73 7.05 21.38 -20.36
N LYS A 74 6.52 22.49 -19.81
CA LYS A 74 6.24 23.71 -20.56
C LYS A 74 6.74 24.92 -19.79
N CYS A 75 7.37 25.85 -20.51
CA CYS A 75 7.88 27.08 -19.94
C CYS A 75 7.07 28.28 -20.44
N PHE A 76 6.89 29.24 -19.56
CA PHE A 76 6.18 30.49 -19.78
C PHE A 76 7.03 31.64 -19.26
N GLU A 77 6.88 32.82 -19.82
CA GLU A 77 7.68 33.97 -19.43
C GLU A 77 6.90 34.88 -18.48
N TYR A 78 7.53 35.24 -17.36
CA TYR A 78 6.95 36.15 -16.39
C TYR A 78 7.98 37.14 -15.87
N CYS A 79 7.52 38.26 -15.35
CA CYS A 79 8.33 39.21 -14.60
C CYS A 79 8.17 39.00 -13.09
N TYR A 80 9.29 38.92 -12.37
CA TYR A 80 9.27 38.88 -10.91
C TYR A 80 8.90 40.26 -10.36
N THR A 81 7.87 40.35 -9.52
CA THR A 81 7.44 41.64 -8.94
C THR A 81 8.08 41.88 -7.58
N GLY A 82 8.27 40.83 -6.79
CA GLY A 82 8.74 40.90 -5.41
C GLY A 82 8.19 39.76 -4.55
N ALA A 83 8.11 39.99 -3.24
CA ALA A 83 7.54 39.03 -2.30
C ALA A 83 6.34 39.60 -1.51
N THR A 84 5.36 38.75 -1.22
CA THR A 84 4.21 39.06 -0.36
C THR A 84 3.86 37.88 0.54
N SER A 85 3.58 38.13 1.82
CA SER A 85 3.20 37.07 2.76
C SER A 85 1.75 36.59 2.60
N SER A 86 0.94 37.28 1.80
CA SER A 86 -0.47 36.95 1.54
C SER A 86 -0.74 36.87 0.04
N PRO A 87 -1.60 35.93 -0.42
CA PRO A 87 -1.97 35.85 -1.83
C PRO A 87 -2.54 37.17 -2.33
N ALA A 88 -1.92 37.71 -3.36
CA ALA A 88 -2.34 38.92 -4.04
C ALA A 88 -2.16 38.72 -5.54
N ASP A 89 -3.05 39.33 -6.33
CA ASP A 89 -2.94 39.33 -7.77
C ASP A 89 -1.67 40.11 -8.19
N PRO A 90 -0.71 39.47 -8.87
CA PRO A 90 0.48 40.14 -9.40
C PRO A 90 0.18 40.95 -10.66
N GLY A 91 -0.94 40.68 -11.35
CA GLY A 91 -1.28 41.19 -12.66
C GLY A 91 -0.66 40.38 -13.81
N VAL A 92 -1.21 40.57 -15.00
CA VAL A 92 -0.86 39.83 -16.23
C VAL A 92 0.64 39.83 -16.50
N GLY A 93 1.21 38.63 -16.66
CA GLY A 93 2.62 38.44 -16.95
C GLY A 93 3.55 38.63 -15.75
N PHE A 94 3.01 38.73 -14.53
CA PHE A 94 3.80 38.88 -13.31
C PHE A 94 3.57 37.74 -12.31
N PHE A 95 4.52 37.61 -11.38
CA PHE A 95 4.36 36.75 -10.21
C PHE A 95 5.01 37.35 -8.96
N TYR A 96 4.56 36.85 -7.82
CA TYR A 96 5.20 37.02 -6.51
C TYR A 96 5.68 35.69 -5.97
N LEU A 97 6.73 35.73 -5.15
CA LEU A 97 6.99 34.67 -4.18
C LEU A 97 6.45 35.08 -2.81
N ASN A 98 6.31 34.13 -1.89
CA ASN A 98 5.96 34.46 -0.51
C ASN A 98 7.15 34.79 0.40
N ASP A 99 8.37 34.66 -0.13
CA ASP A 99 9.62 35.01 0.54
C ASP A 99 10.52 35.78 -0.45
N PRO A 100 11.21 36.86 -0.02
CA PRO A 100 12.15 37.58 -0.88
C PRO A 100 13.37 36.74 -1.29
N ILE A 101 13.67 35.66 -0.55
CA ILE A 101 14.72 34.70 -0.87
C ILE A 101 14.04 33.51 -1.55
N PRO A 102 14.29 33.26 -2.86
CA PRO A 102 13.68 32.14 -3.57
C PRO A 102 13.86 30.78 -2.87
N ALA A 103 15.03 30.50 -2.29
CA ALA A 103 15.23 29.25 -1.55
C ALA A 103 14.35 29.10 -0.28
N GLY A 104 13.85 30.21 0.28
CA GLY A 104 12.91 30.22 1.41
C GLY A 104 11.44 30.22 0.99
N ALA A 105 11.12 30.41 -0.29
CA ALA A 105 9.75 30.49 -0.77
C ALA A 105 9.03 29.14 -0.68
N THR A 106 7.84 29.16 -0.09
CA THR A 106 6.93 28.02 0.04
C THR A 106 5.64 28.19 -0.76
N ALA A 107 5.48 29.33 -1.45
CA ALA A 107 4.41 29.57 -2.39
C ALA A 107 4.83 30.55 -3.47
N ILE A 108 4.26 30.35 -4.67
CA ILE A 108 4.26 31.33 -5.77
C ILE A 108 2.82 31.79 -6.01
N TYR A 109 2.65 33.09 -6.25
CA TYR A 109 1.40 33.69 -6.70
C TYR A 109 1.60 34.19 -8.12
N ILE A 110 0.93 33.58 -9.09
CA ILE A 110 1.22 33.78 -10.52
C ILE A 110 -0.08 34.01 -11.29
N ASP A 111 -0.07 35.01 -12.17
CA ASP A 111 -1.21 35.31 -13.03
C ASP A 111 -1.51 34.16 -13.99
N ASN A 112 -2.78 33.97 -14.36
CA ASN A 112 -3.17 32.92 -15.30
C ASN A 112 -2.71 33.19 -16.73
N VAL A 113 -2.30 34.42 -17.03
CA VAL A 113 -1.77 34.85 -18.32
C VAL A 113 -0.30 35.24 -18.16
N ASP A 114 0.54 34.68 -19.01
CA ASP A 114 1.96 35.01 -19.03
C ASP A 114 2.25 36.37 -19.71
N LYS A 115 3.52 36.76 -19.78
CA LYS A 115 3.95 38.03 -20.36
C LYS A 115 3.58 38.16 -21.85
N ASP A 116 3.52 37.04 -22.56
CA ASP A 116 3.22 36.97 -23.99
C ASP A 116 1.71 36.86 -24.27
N GLY A 117 0.87 36.86 -23.22
CA GLY A 117 -0.59 36.76 -23.36
C GLY A 117 -1.10 35.32 -23.45
N VAL A 118 -0.27 34.33 -23.11
CA VAL A 118 -0.64 32.92 -23.13
C VAL A 118 -1.29 32.52 -21.81
N ASP A 119 -2.48 31.94 -21.90
CA ASP A 119 -3.18 31.37 -20.74
C ASP A 119 -2.53 30.04 -20.30
N ILE A 120 -2.21 29.92 -19.01
CA ILE A 120 -1.57 28.75 -18.39
C ILE A 120 -2.54 27.79 -17.71
N SER A 121 -3.83 28.12 -17.63
CA SER A 121 -4.84 27.40 -16.85
C SER A 121 -5.00 25.96 -17.28
N GLU A 122 -4.95 25.67 -18.58
CA GLU A 122 -5.01 24.29 -19.08
C GLU A 122 -3.83 23.47 -18.54
N PHE A 123 -2.63 24.06 -18.50
CA PHE A 123 -1.44 23.38 -18.00
C PHE A 123 -1.53 23.15 -16.48
N ILE A 124 -1.93 24.17 -15.71
CA ILE A 124 -2.14 24.04 -14.27
C ILE A 124 -3.16 22.95 -13.94
N ALA A 125 -4.27 22.88 -14.69
CA ALA A 125 -5.28 21.83 -14.53
C ALA A 125 -4.70 20.42 -14.72
N THR A 126 -3.73 20.25 -15.63
CA THR A 126 -3.07 18.94 -15.79
C THR A 126 -2.25 18.53 -14.57
N ILE A 127 -1.65 19.47 -13.84
CA ILE A 127 -0.91 19.20 -12.60
C ILE A 127 -1.91 18.85 -11.49
N GLU A 128 -3.01 19.59 -11.37
CA GLU A 128 -4.06 19.35 -10.36
C GLU A 128 -4.74 17.99 -10.50
N GLN A 129 -4.80 17.43 -11.72
CA GLN A 129 -5.33 16.09 -11.97
C GLN A 129 -4.43 14.97 -11.42
N ASN A 130 -3.15 15.23 -11.10
CA ASN A 130 -2.24 14.23 -10.54
C ASN A 130 -2.40 14.09 -9.01
N GLN A 131 -3.62 13.82 -8.55
CA GLN A 131 -3.96 13.73 -7.12
C GLN A 131 -3.41 12.47 -6.42
N HIS A 132 -2.84 11.54 -7.19
CA HIS A 132 -2.29 10.28 -6.68
C HIS A 132 -0.78 10.33 -6.38
N SER A 133 -0.08 11.39 -6.83
CA SER A 133 1.31 11.64 -6.51
C SER A 133 1.44 12.54 -5.28
N GLN A 134 2.42 12.26 -4.42
CA GLN A 134 2.79 13.18 -3.33
C GLN A 134 3.42 14.48 -3.88
N ILE A 135 3.96 14.43 -5.11
CA ILE A 135 4.52 15.56 -5.84
C ILE A 135 3.83 15.61 -7.20
N PRO A 136 2.71 16.34 -7.35
CA PRO A 136 1.95 16.41 -8.59
C PRO A 136 2.75 16.97 -9.78
N GLY A 137 3.77 17.80 -9.50
CA GLY A 137 4.66 18.35 -10.52
C GLY A 137 5.89 19.05 -9.94
N HIS A 138 6.65 19.67 -10.83
CA HIS A 138 7.84 20.46 -10.50
C HIS A 138 7.74 21.83 -11.15
N LEU A 139 8.39 22.81 -10.51
CA LEU A 139 8.48 24.19 -10.99
C LEU A 139 9.94 24.63 -10.98
N LYS A 140 10.43 25.10 -12.12
CA LYS A 140 11.76 25.72 -12.25
C LYS A 140 11.59 27.18 -12.61
N LEU A 141 12.21 28.07 -11.85
CA LEU A 141 12.37 29.48 -12.19
C LEU A 141 13.81 29.67 -12.67
N THR A 142 13.99 30.23 -13.86
CA THR A 142 15.33 30.48 -14.43
C THR A 142 15.39 31.92 -14.92
N ASN A 143 16.46 32.65 -14.60
CA ASN A 143 16.67 33.97 -15.16
C ASN A 143 16.82 33.85 -16.69
N LYS A 144 15.99 34.58 -17.44
CA LYS A 144 15.97 34.50 -18.91
C LYS A 144 17.30 34.92 -19.53
N HIS A 145 18.02 35.83 -18.89
CA HIS A 145 19.29 36.39 -19.36
C HIS A 145 20.51 35.67 -18.77
N ASN A 146 20.33 34.83 -17.75
CA ASN A 146 21.38 34.01 -17.15
C ASN A 146 20.85 32.64 -16.71
N GLN A 147 21.03 31.61 -17.54
CA GLN A 147 20.46 30.28 -17.24
C GLN A 147 21.15 29.54 -16.08
N ASP A 148 22.31 30.01 -15.64
CA ASP A 148 23.00 29.49 -14.44
C ASP A 148 22.36 29.99 -13.14
N GLU A 149 21.51 31.02 -13.23
CA GLU A 149 20.67 31.51 -12.12
C GLU A 149 19.30 30.85 -12.18
N TYR A 150 19.11 29.82 -11.35
CA TYR A 150 17.85 29.11 -11.28
C TYR A 150 17.50 28.65 -9.87
N ILE A 151 16.22 28.37 -9.67
CA ILE A 151 15.70 27.69 -8.49
C ILE A 151 14.67 26.65 -8.93
N PHE A 152 14.67 25.51 -8.26
CA PHE A 152 13.87 24.34 -8.59
C PHE A 152 13.08 23.86 -7.36
N TYR A 153 11.80 23.64 -7.57
CA TYR A 153 10.84 23.28 -6.54
C TYR A 153 10.03 22.04 -6.93
N ALA A 154 9.62 21.28 -5.92
CA ALA A 154 8.46 20.42 -6.01
C ALA A 154 7.21 21.27 -5.85
N ILE A 155 6.21 21.04 -6.70
CA ILE A 155 4.86 21.55 -6.50
C ILE A 155 4.15 20.61 -5.54
N LEU A 156 3.55 21.15 -4.49
CA LEU A 156 2.77 20.36 -3.52
C LEU A 156 1.27 20.45 -3.86
N SER A 157 0.48 19.54 -3.28
CA SER A 157 -0.98 19.62 -3.36
C SER A 157 -1.51 20.91 -2.73
N GLY A 158 -2.70 21.35 -3.17
CA GLY A 158 -3.35 22.56 -2.65
C GLY A 158 -3.17 23.80 -3.52
N ILE A 159 -2.94 23.62 -4.83
CA ILE A 159 -3.08 24.72 -5.80
C ILE A 159 -4.48 25.32 -5.65
N THR A 160 -4.55 26.64 -5.58
CA THR A 160 -5.81 27.39 -5.46
C THR A 160 -5.87 28.43 -6.56
N GLY A 161 -6.84 28.30 -7.47
CA GLY A 161 -7.20 29.36 -8.41
C GLY A 161 -8.12 30.38 -7.74
N MET A 162 -7.67 31.63 -7.66
CA MET A 162 -8.47 32.74 -7.15
C MET A 162 -9.35 33.27 -8.27
N THR A 163 -10.66 33.32 -8.04
CA THR A 163 -11.66 33.75 -9.05
C THR A 163 -12.14 35.18 -8.80
N GLY A 164 -12.51 35.90 -9.86
CA GLY A 164 -13.00 37.28 -9.78
C GLY A 164 -12.43 38.18 -10.87
N PRO A 165 -12.39 39.51 -10.68
CA PRO A 165 -11.83 40.44 -11.66
C PRO A 165 -10.29 40.32 -11.83
N SER A 166 -9.66 39.50 -11.00
CA SER A 166 -8.23 39.24 -10.89
C SER A 166 -8.03 37.72 -10.78
N PHE A 167 -7.74 37.04 -11.89
CA PHE A 167 -7.63 35.58 -11.94
C PHE A 167 -6.16 35.16 -11.82
N PHE A 168 -5.78 34.50 -10.73
CA PHE A 168 -4.40 34.07 -10.49
C PHE A 168 -4.35 32.78 -9.69
N TYR A 169 -3.20 32.13 -9.67
CA TYR A 169 -2.96 30.89 -8.93
C TYR A 169 -2.06 31.12 -7.71
N SER A 170 -2.43 30.52 -6.58
CA SER A 170 -1.53 30.24 -5.47
C SER A 170 -1.08 28.80 -5.55
N ILE A 171 0.22 28.58 -5.72
CA ILE A 171 0.82 27.26 -5.90
C ILE A 171 1.79 27.01 -4.73
N PRO A 172 1.51 26.02 -3.87
CA PRO A 172 2.42 25.62 -2.80
C PRO A 172 3.70 24.95 -3.34
N LEU A 173 4.84 25.32 -2.78
CA LEU A 173 6.17 24.90 -3.23
C LEU A 173 7.00 24.30 -2.09
N SER A 174 7.90 23.39 -2.46
CA SER A 174 8.99 22.91 -1.61
C SER A 174 10.31 23.01 -2.36
N PHE A 175 11.28 23.73 -1.80
CA PHE A 175 12.59 23.91 -2.40
C PHE A 175 13.33 22.57 -2.55
N LEU A 176 13.92 22.34 -3.73
CA LEU A 176 14.73 21.15 -4.02
C LEU A 176 16.20 21.50 -4.26
N SER A 177 16.46 22.43 -5.18
CA SER A 177 17.82 22.83 -5.56
C SER A 177 17.83 24.18 -6.27
N GLY A 178 18.99 24.81 -6.38
CA GLY A 178 19.14 26.06 -7.12
C GLY A 178 20.46 26.76 -6.81
N THR A 179 20.63 27.93 -7.40
CA THR A 179 21.82 28.78 -7.25
C THR A 179 21.89 29.33 -5.82
N SER A 180 23.01 29.07 -5.14
CA SER A 180 23.21 29.51 -3.76
C SER A 180 23.21 31.04 -3.66
N GLY A 181 22.41 31.59 -2.74
CA GLY A 181 22.31 33.04 -2.54
C GLY A 181 21.57 33.79 -3.65
N LEU A 182 20.85 33.08 -4.54
CA LEU A 182 20.04 33.71 -5.58
C LEU A 182 19.00 34.66 -4.97
N THR A 183 18.86 35.83 -5.59
CA THR A 183 17.80 36.81 -5.34
C THR A 183 17.33 37.33 -6.69
N PHE A 184 16.04 37.57 -6.85
CA PHE A 184 15.52 38.24 -8.05
C PHE A 184 15.27 39.72 -7.74
N ALA A 185 15.60 40.61 -8.66
CA ALA A 185 15.16 42.00 -8.62
C ALA A 185 13.78 42.17 -9.25
N SER A 186 13.04 43.17 -8.78
CA SER A 186 11.75 43.52 -9.37
C SER A 186 11.91 43.91 -10.84
N GLY A 187 11.06 43.35 -11.70
CA GLY A 187 11.10 43.51 -13.15
C GLY A 187 11.99 42.50 -13.88
N GLU A 188 12.72 41.62 -13.18
CA GLU A 188 13.50 40.58 -13.83
C GLU A 188 12.62 39.59 -14.59
N GLU A 189 13.05 39.24 -15.80
CA GLU A 189 12.37 38.28 -16.68
C GLU A 189 12.81 36.86 -16.32
N ILE A 190 11.84 36.05 -15.93
CA ILE A 190 12.02 34.71 -15.42
C ILE A 190 11.25 33.74 -16.31
N LEU A 191 11.93 32.69 -16.75
CA LEU A 191 11.29 31.53 -17.36
C LEU A 191 10.73 30.64 -16.25
N VAL A 192 9.41 30.54 -16.20
CA VAL A 192 8.65 29.69 -15.29
C VAL A 192 8.31 28.39 -16.02
N CYS A 193 9.08 27.35 -15.74
CA CYS A 193 8.89 26.03 -16.34
C CYS A 193 8.16 25.11 -15.37
N PHE A 194 6.99 24.64 -15.79
CA PHE A 194 6.24 23.63 -15.08
C PHE A 194 6.48 22.26 -15.72
N ALA A 195 6.54 21.21 -14.92
CA ALA A 195 6.57 19.83 -15.38
C ALA A 195 5.60 18.99 -14.56
N ARG A 196 4.70 18.26 -15.24
CA ARG A 196 3.81 17.31 -14.57
C ARG A 196 4.55 16.02 -14.23
N THR A 197 4.39 15.52 -13.00
CA THR A 197 4.87 14.18 -12.63
C THR A 197 3.97 13.12 -13.28
N GLY A 198 4.54 12.00 -13.75
CA GLY A 198 3.74 10.90 -14.30
C GLY A 198 2.74 10.32 -13.29
N ASP A 199 1.70 9.66 -13.80
CA ASP A 199 0.71 9.01 -12.94
C ASP A 199 1.33 7.79 -12.25
N LYS A 200 1.04 7.62 -10.96
CA LYS A 200 1.49 6.43 -10.22
C LYS A 200 0.81 5.19 -10.80
N GLY A 201 1.61 4.15 -11.11
CA GLY A 201 1.07 2.85 -11.51
C GLY A 201 0.14 2.23 -10.46
N GLU A 202 -0.90 1.54 -10.94
CA GLU A 202 -1.84 0.84 -10.06
C GLU A 202 -1.14 -0.27 -9.27
N LYS A 203 -1.64 -0.54 -8.05
CA LYS A 203 -1.17 -1.69 -7.26
C LYS A 203 -1.62 -2.97 -7.97
N GLY A 204 -0.68 -3.87 -8.25
CA GLY A 204 -1.01 -5.19 -8.82
C GLY A 204 -2.03 -5.96 -7.98
N ASN A 205 -2.87 -6.74 -8.65
CA ASN A 205 -3.87 -7.59 -8.01
C ASN A 205 -3.22 -8.58 -7.03
N THR A 206 -3.93 -8.89 -5.93
CA THR A 206 -3.54 -9.97 -5.02
C THR A 206 -3.50 -11.29 -5.78
N GLY A 207 -2.39 -12.04 -5.66
CA GLY A 207 -2.24 -13.36 -6.28
C GLY A 207 -3.31 -14.36 -5.80
N PRO A 208 -3.59 -15.42 -6.57
CA PRO A 208 -4.57 -16.43 -6.18
C PRO A 208 -4.16 -17.10 -4.86
N LYS A 209 -5.15 -17.52 -4.07
CA LYS A 209 -4.93 -18.33 -2.86
C LYS A 209 -4.21 -19.63 -3.26
N GLY A 210 -3.15 -19.99 -2.51
CA GLY A 210 -2.42 -21.24 -2.72
C GLY A 210 -3.33 -22.48 -2.65
N CYS A 211 -2.95 -23.54 -3.36
CA CYS A 211 -3.68 -24.82 -3.33
C CYS A 211 -3.77 -25.36 -1.89
N THR A 212 -4.92 -25.92 -1.54
CA THR A 212 -5.07 -26.68 -0.28
C THR A 212 -4.11 -27.88 -0.32
N GLY A 213 -3.37 -28.10 0.77
CA GLY A 213 -2.46 -29.25 0.89
C GLY A 213 -3.20 -30.58 0.75
N LEU A 214 -2.47 -31.63 0.37
CA LEU A 214 -3.01 -32.99 0.25
C LEU A 214 -3.65 -33.42 1.57
N THR A 215 -4.86 -33.98 1.50
CA THR A 215 -5.50 -34.67 2.63
C THR A 215 -4.58 -35.83 3.07
N GLY A 216 -4.28 -35.92 4.37
CA GLY A 216 -3.47 -37.02 4.91
C GLY A 216 -4.08 -38.39 4.61
N ASN A 217 -3.23 -39.41 4.54
CA ASN A 217 -3.64 -40.78 4.22
C ASN A 217 -4.82 -41.23 5.12
N THR A 218 -5.83 -41.85 4.51
CA THR A 218 -6.89 -42.55 5.26
C THR A 218 -6.24 -43.65 6.12
N GLY A 219 -6.64 -43.72 7.40
CA GLY A 219 -6.17 -44.75 8.32
C GLY A 219 -6.44 -46.17 7.79
N LEU A 220 -5.67 -47.14 8.27
CA LEU A 220 -5.74 -48.55 7.85
C LEU A 220 -7.18 -49.07 7.91
N THR A 221 -7.62 -49.78 6.86
CA THR A 221 -8.88 -50.54 6.87
C THR A 221 -8.75 -51.68 7.88
N GLY A 222 -9.70 -51.79 8.81
CA GLY A 222 -9.69 -52.82 9.87
C GLY A 222 -9.67 -54.24 9.31
N ASN A 223 -9.05 -55.16 10.06
CA ASN A 223 -8.87 -56.56 9.66
C ASN A 223 -10.22 -57.24 9.35
N THR A 224 -10.28 -58.01 8.26
CA THR A 224 -11.41 -58.91 7.96
C THR A 224 -11.50 -59.96 9.08
N GLY A 225 -12.67 -60.08 9.70
CA GLY A 225 -12.90 -61.04 10.80
C GLY A 225 -12.66 -62.49 10.38
N LEU A 226 -12.18 -63.30 11.32
CA LEU A 226 -11.97 -64.73 11.11
C LEU A 226 -13.29 -65.42 10.69
N THR A 227 -13.26 -66.19 9.62
CA THR A 227 -14.36 -67.11 9.26
C THR A 227 -14.50 -68.14 10.39
N GLY A 228 -15.63 -68.12 11.10
CA GLY A 228 -15.93 -69.10 12.15
C GLY A 228 -16.05 -70.52 11.58
N ASN A 229 -15.51 -71.50 12.30
CA ASN A 229 -15.52 -72.92 11.93
C ASN A 229 -16.96 -73.46 11.79
N THR A 230 -17.21 -74.25 10.76
CA THR A 230 -18.37 -75.14 10.68
C THR A 230 -18.14 -76.33 11.62
N GLY A 231 -19.05 -76.55 12.58
CA GLY A 231 -19.05 -77.72 13.46
C GLY A 231 -19.72 -77.46 14.80
#